data_AF-Q95ZJ9-F1
#
_entry.id   AF-Q95ZJ9-F1
#
_cell.length_a   1.000
_cell.length_b   1.000
_cell.length_c   1.000
_cell.angle_alpha   90.00
_cell.angle_beta   90.00
_cell.angle_gamma   90.00
#
_symmetry.space_group_name_H-M   'P 1'
#
loop_
_entity.id
_entity.type
_entity.pdbx_description
1 polymer ?
#
loop_
_entity_poly.entity_id
_entity_poly.type
_entity_poly.pdbx_seq_one_letter_code
_entity_poly.pdbx_strand_id
1 'polypeptide(L)'
;MVGSLKLDELLSLPQVHVKDIKSLTDKLQNIVSGGADQLMVISDFDFTLSRFADKSGNRCSSCYCVFDSAVGTNNPEWCRKFVGLYHKYGPIEHDHSLSIEEKVPFMEAWWQQSHGLIIQGGFKKQAIDDYVAHCNIQLRDNADIMMKKMTNHAVPFIIFSAGIGTIIEMYLRHKFGRVESNTHVVSNMMGFDDDGYVNSFSDPLIHVFCKNSSVMPADRTFSEQIEGRKNVILLGDSVGDAFMDVGVEEEQVSLKIGFVNHDADKLVDKYLNYFDIVLVDDQSMDIPNQILEAIYNNKNY
;
A
#
# COMPACT_ATOMS: atom_id res chain seq x y z
N MET A 1 -0.05 -1.87 29.43
CA MET A 1 1.12 -1.83 28.52
C MET A 1 1.33 -3.18 27.88
N VAL A 2 1.74 -3.21 26.62
CA VAL A 2 2.25 -4.41 25.93
C VAL A 2 3.73 -4.17 25.64
N GLY A 3 4.64 -4.78 26.38
CA GLY A 3 6.05 -4.37 26.35
C GLY A 3 6.21 -2.89 26.72
N SER A 4 6.88 -2.10 25.87
CA SER A 4 6.96 -0.63 26.01
C SER A 4 5.79 0.13 25.39
N LEU A 5 4.85 -0.55 24.70
CA LEU A 5 3.70 0.10 24.08
C LEU A 5 2.68 0.52 25.15
N LYS A 6 2.44 1.83 25.19
CA LYS A 6 1.41 2.44 26.02
C LYS A 6 0.05 2.34 25.35
N LEU A 7 -0.50 1.13 25.35
CA LEU A 7 -1.75 0.82 24.65
C LEU A 7 -2.92 1.73 25.09
N ASP A 8 -3.04 2.06 26.37
CA ASP A 8 -4.11 2.95 26.85
C ASP A 8 -4.01 4.37 26.28
N GLU A 9 -2.79 4.89 26.09
CA GLU A 9 -2.57 6.19 25.45
C GLU A 9 -2.93 6.11 23.96
N LEU A 10 -2.50 5.06 23.27
CA LEU A 10 -2.85 4.83 21.86
C LEU A 10 -4.37 4.74 21.66
N LEU A 11 -5.07 3.99 22.51
CA LEU A 11 -6.53 3.82 22.45
C LEU A 11 -7.30 5.09 22.86
N SER A 12 -6.65 6.04 23.53
CA SER A 12 -7.27 7.32 23.90
C SER A 12 -7.25 8.36 22.77
N LEU A 13 -6.51 8.11 21.69
CA LEU A 13 -6.39 9.02 20.56
C LEU A 13 -7.70 9.06 19.74
N PRO A 14 -8.23 10.24 19.40
CA PRO A 14 -9.54 10.38 18.78
C PRO A 14 -9.62 9.78 17.37
N GLN A 15 -8.50 9.69 16.65
CA GLN A 15 -8.44 9.07 15.32
C GLN A 15 -8.37 7.54 15.37
N VAL A 16 -8.14 6.94 16.55
CA VAL A 16 -7.95 5.51 16.72
C VAL A 16 -9.26 4.86 17.09
N HIS A 17 -9.74 3.97 16.22
CA HIS A 17 -10.94 3.17 16.44
C HIS A 17 -10.59 1.69 16.48
N VAL A 18 -11.08 0.99 17.50
CA VAL A 18 -10.83 -0.44 17.72
C VAL A 18 -12.14 -1.10 18.14
N LYS A 19 -12.50 -2.20 17.48
CA LYS A 19 -13.73 -2.96 17.78
C LYS A 19 -13.53 -3.98 18.89
N ASP A 20 -12.45 -4.75 18.81
CA ASP A 20 -12.12 -5.81 19.76
C ASP A 20 -10.76 -5.55 20.42
N ILE A 21 -10.80 -4.83 21.53
CA ILE A 21 -9.61 -4.45 22.31
C ILE A 21 -8.87 -5.69 22.82
N LYS A 22 -9.59 -6.77 23.15
CA LYS A 22 -8.97 -8.00 23.65
C LYS A 22 -8.17 -8.69 22.55
N SER A 23 -8.78 -8.92 21.39
CA SER A 23 -8.10 -9.49 20.22
C SER A 23 -6.88 -8.66 19.82
N LEU A 24 -7.02 -7.33 19.77
CA LEU A 24 -5.92 -6.42 19.51
C LEU A 24 -4.78 -6.59 20.52
N THR A 25 -5.11 -6.65 21.81
CA THR A 25 -4.12 -6.81 22.88
C THR A 25 -3.37 -8.14 22.77
N ASP A 26 -4.09 -9.24 22.53
CA ASP A 26 -3.52 -10.58 22.37
C ASP A 26 -2.56 -10.63 21.16
N LYS A 27 -2.95 -10.03 20.02
CA LYS A 27 -2.10 -9.91 18.82
C LYS A 27 -0.84 -9.08 19.08
N LEU A 28 -1.00 -7.89 19.68
CA LEU A 28 0.13 -7.03 20.02
C LEU A 28 1.11 -7.73 20.96
N GLN A 29 0.62 -8.45 21.96
CA GLN A 29 1.47 -9.20 22.88
C GLN A 29 2.29 -10.27 22.16
N ASN A 30 1.67 -11.02 21.25
CA ASN A 30 2.34 -12.04 20.47
C ASN A 30 3.41 -11.42 19.55
N ILE A 31 3.03 -10.42 18.76
CA ILE A 31 3.93 -9.77 17.80
C ILE A 31 5.12 -9.10 18.52
N VAL A 32 4.86 -8.36 19.60
CA VAL A 32 5.94 -7.75 20.41
C VAL A 32 6.84 -8.83 20.99
N SER A 33 6.28 -9.91 21.53
CA SER A 33 7.07 -11.02 22.11
C SER A 33 7.93 -11.76 21.09
N GLY A 34 7.47 -11.87 19.84
CA GLY A 34 8.21 -12.51 18.76
C GLY A 34 9.40 -11.68 18.25
N GLY A 35 9.37 -10.36 18.44
CA GLY A 35 10.47 -9.47 18.05
C GLY A 35 10.62 -9.30 16.53
N ALA A 36 11.66 -8.56 16.13
CA ALA A 36 11.90 -8.17 14.73
C ALA A 36 12.19 -9.37 13.81
N ASP A 37 12.82 -10.42 14.33
CA ASP A 37 13.22 -11.61 13.54
C ASP A 37 12.02 -12.46 13.11
N GLN A 38 10.85 -12.26 13.72
CA GLN A 38 9.61 -12.94 13.38
C GLN A 38 8.65 -12.06 12.58
N LEU A 39 9.00 -10.79 12.34
CA LEU A 39 8.12 -9.78 11.77
C LEU A 39 8.33 -9.61 10.27
N MET A 40 7.24 -9.47 9.52
CA MET A 40 7.22 -8.80 8.21
C MET A 40 6.12 -7.73 8.17
N VAL A 41 6.29 -6.74 7.29
CA VAL A 41 5.31 -5.68 7.09
C VAL A 41 4.83 -5.69 5.65
N ILE A 42 3.52 -5.74 5.45
CA ILE A 42 2.87 -5.64 4.14
C ILE A 42 2.06 -4.34 4.11
N SER A 43 2.26 -3.51 3.10
CA SER A 43 1.57 -2.24 2.98
C SER A 43 1.10 -2.03 1.55
N ASP A 44 -0.13 -1.56 1.39
CA ASP A 44 -0.46 -0.87 0.15
C ASP A 44 0.36 0.44 0.02
N PHE A 45 0.45 0.97 -1.19
CA PHE A 45 1.15 2.21 -1.49
C PHE A 45 0.21 3.41 -1.57
N ASP A 46 -0.68 3.43 -2.57
CA ASP A 46 -1.48 4.61 -2.90
C ASP A 46 -2.47 4.91 -1.77
N PHE A 47 -2.37 6.11 -1.19
CA PHE A 47 -3.23 6.53 -0.08
C PHE A 47 -3.11 5.68 1.20
N THR A 48 -2.14 4.78 1.27
CA THR A 48 -1.73 4.02 2.47
C THR A 48 -0.34 4.45 2.92
N LEU A 49 0.71 4.07 2.19
CA LEU A 49 2.06 4.56 2.45
C LEU A 49 2.20 6.03 2.00
N SER A 50 1.57 6.36 0.87
CA SER A 50 1.38 7.73 0.41
C SER A 50 0.15 8.37 1.06
N ARG A 51 0.17 9.70 1.16
CA ARG A 51 -0.91 10.50 1.71
C ARG A 51 -2.08 10.53 0.75
N PHE A 52 -3.28 10.60 1.30
CA PHE A 52 -4.48 10.91 0.54
C PHE A 52 -4.59 12.42 0.25
N ALA A 53 -4.24 13.25 1.24
CA ALA A 53 -4.29 14.70 1.13
C ALA A 53 -3.01 15.36 1.65
N ASP A 54 -2.63 16.47 0.99
CA ASP A 54 -1.54 17.32 1.43
C ASP A 54 -1.94 18.13 2.68
N LYS A 55 -0.99 18.92 3.23
CA LYS A 55 -1.24 19.75 4.42
C LYS A 55 -2.25 20.88 4.20
N SER A 56 -2.60 21.18 2.95
CA SER A 56 -3.61 22.17 2.57
C SER A 56 -4.98 21.53 2.31
N GLY A 57 -5.10 20.20 2.43
CA GLY A 57 -6.33 19.45 2.15
C GLY A 57 -6.54 19.10 0.68
N ASN A 58 -5.57 19.35 -0.21
CA ASN A 58 -5.69 18.95 -1.61
C ASN A 58 -5.36 17.47 -1.77
N ARG A 59 -6.09 16.79 -2.67
CA ARG A 59 -5.85 15.39 -3.03
C ARG A 59 -4.41 15.21 -3.55
N CYS A 60 -3.67 14.29 -2.96
CA CYS A 60 -2.38 13.83 -3.48
C CYS A 60 -2.59 12.90 -4.69
N SER A 61 -1.53 12.72 -5.49
CA SER A 61 -1.55 11.81 -6.62
C SER A 61 -1.48 10.34 -6.17
N SER A 62 -2.22 9.46 -6.85
CA SER A 62 -1.90 8.03 -6.90
C SER A 62 -0.87 7.75 -8.01
N CYS A 63 -0.41 6.51 -8.13
CA CYS A 63 0.50 6.09 -9.20
C CYS A 63 -0.03 6.41 -10.60
N TYR A 64 -1.33 6.20 -10.85
CA TYR A 64 -1.93 6.47 -12.16
C TYR A 64 -2.06 7.98 -12.45
N CYS A 65 -2.17 8.82 -11.42
CA CYS A 65 -2.25 10.28 -11.59
C CYS A 65 -0.96 10.91 -12.14
N VAL A 66 0.17 10.18 -12.16
CA VAL A 66 1.40 10.62 -12.84
C VAL A 66 1.14 10.88 -14.33
N PHE A 67 0.21 10.14 -14.94
CA PHE A 67 -0.19 10.37 -16.33
C PHE A 67 -1.17 11.53 -16.50
N ASP A 68 -1.90 11.94 -15.45
CA ASP A 68 -2.87 13.03 -15.56
C ASP A 68 -2.19 14.38 -15.85
N SER A 69 -1.10 14.69 -15.14
CA SER A 69 -0.35 15.95 -15.29
C SER A 69 0.56 15.93 -16.52
N ALA A 70 1.25 14.81 -16.75
CA ALA A 70 2.15 14.58 -17.88
C ALA A 70 1.47 14.76 -19.25
N VAL A 71 0.23 14.31 -19.31
CA VAL A 71 -0.57 14.31 -20.52
C VAL A 71 -1.32 15.62 -20.71
N GLY A 72 -1.74 16.28 -19.63
CA GLY A 72 -2.46 17.55 -19.72
C GLY A 72 -1.70 18.63 -20.49
N THR A 73 -0.37 18.66 -20.40
CA THR A 73 0.45 19.67 -21.10
C THR A 73 0.71 19.34 -22.57
N ASN A 74 0.94 18.07 -22.91
CA ASN A 74 1.37 17.67 -24.26
C ASN A 74 0.28 16.99 -25.11
N ASN A 75 -0.76 16.41 -24.48
CA ASN A 75 -1.84 15.73 -25.20
C ASN A 75 -3.17 15.67 -24.39
N PRO A 76 -3.95 16.77 -24.35
CA PRO A 76 -5.20 16.84 -23.59
C PRO A 76 -6.24 15.74 -23.90
N GLU A 77 -6.16 15.08 -25.05
CA GLU A 77 -7.07 13.98 -25.40
C GLU A 77 -6.84 12.74 -24.54
N TRP A 78 -5.58 12.36 -24.29
CA TRP A 78 -5.26 11.21 -23.44
C TRP A 78 -5.67 11.46 -21.99
N CYS A 79 -5.55 12.69 -21.49
CA CYS A 79 -5.99 13.05 -20.14
C CYS A 79 -7.50 12.81 -20.01
N ARG A 80 -8.28 13.22 -21.02
CA ARG A 80 -9.72 12.93 -21.08
C ARG A 80 -10.03 11.43 -21.10
N LYS A 81 -9.19 10.60 -21.72
CA LYS A 81 -9.37 9.13 -21.71
C LYS A 81 -9.15 8.54 -20.31
N PHE A 82 -8.07 8.90 -19.61
CA PHE A 82 -7.84 8.44 -18.23
C PHE A 82 -8.92 8.92 -17.26
N VAL A 83 -9.26 10.21 -17.32
CA VAL A 83 -10.37 10.80 -16.54
C VAL A 83 -11.70 10.11 -16.86
N GLY A 84 -11.95 9.78 -18.14
CA GLY A 84 -13.13 9.02 -18.55
C GLY A 84 -13.18 7.61 -17.98
N LEU A 85 -12.04 6.90 -17.91
CA LEU A 85 -11.96 5.60 -17.23
C LEU A 85 -12.25 5.73 -15.74
N TYR A 86 -11.65 6.71 -15.06
CA TYR A 86 -11.92 6.97 -13.64
C TYR A 86 -13.41 7.26 -13.37
N HIS A 87 -14.04 8.12 -14.18
CA HIS A 87 -15.48 8.40 -14.04
C HIS A 87 -16.36 7.18 -14.27
N LYS A 88 -15.95 6.26 -15.15
CA LYS A 88 -16.69 5.03 -15.44
C LYS A 88 -16.53 3.97 -14.34
N TYR A 89 -15.33 3.78 -13.83
CA TYR A 89 -14.99 2.64 -12.99
C TYR A 89 -14.80 2.98 -11.51
N GLY A 90 -14.31 4.18 -11.17
CA GLY A 90 -14.10 4.61 -9.79
C GLY A 90 -15.35 4.52 -8.91
N PRO A 91 -16.55 4.94 -9.36
CA PRO A 91 -17.77 4.76 -8.59
C PRO A 91 -18.11 3.28 -8.28
N ILE A 92 -17.76 2.35 -9.18
CA ILE A 92 -18.04 0.91 -9.05
C ILE A 92 -17.15 0.29 -7.96
N GLU A 93 -15.88 0.70 -7.89
CA GLU A 93 -14.93 0.26 -6.86
C GLU A 93 -15.51 0.52 -5.46
N HIS A 94 -16.08 1.71 -5.26
CA HIS A 94 -16.65 2.14 -3.99
C HIS A 94 -18.15 1.83 -3.82
N ASP A 95 -18.80 1.16 -4.78
CA ASP A 95 -20.23 0.85 -4.70
C ASP A 95 -20.50 -0.25 -3.66
N HIS A 96 -21.13 0.10 -2.54
CA HIS A 96 -21.41 -0.83 -1.46
C HIS A 96 -22.56 -1.79 -1.73
N SER A 97 -23.34 -1.57 -2.80
CA SER A 97 -24.43 -2.46 -3.21
C SER A 97 -23.95 -3.66 -4.02
N LEU A 98 -22.73 -3.62 -4.56
CA LEU A 98 -22.12 -4.70 -5.33
C LEU A 98 -21.20 -5.55 -4.46
N SER A 99 -21.28 -6.86 -4.66
CA SER A 99 -20.32 -7.83 -4.12
C SER A 99 -18.92 -7.64 -4.70
N ILE A 100 -17.91 -8.24 -4.06
CA ILE A 100 -16.53 -8.21 -4.59
C ILE A 100 -16.47 -8.93 -5.94
N GLU A 101 -17.15 -10.07 -6.05
CA GLU A 101 -17.23 -10.90 -7.26
C GLU A 101 -17.84 -10.12 -8.43
N GLU A 102 -18.88 -9.32 -8.18
CA GLU A 102 -19.48 -8.45 -9.21
C GLU A 102 -18.55 -7.32 -9.64
N LYS A 103 -17.69 -6.81 -8.75
CA LYS A 103 -16.76 -5.72 -9.06
C LYS A 103 -15.52 -6.17 -9.82
N VAL A 104 -15.03 -7.40 -9.58
CA VAL A 104 -13.77 -7.90 -10.16
C VAL A 104 -13.68 -7.67 -11.68
N PRO A 105 -14.68 -8.06 -12.51
CA PRO A 105 -14.60 -7.85 -13.96
C PRO A 105 -14.47 -6.37 -14.37
N PHE A 106 -15.06 -5.46 -13.59
CA PHE A 106 -14.94 -4.02 -13.84
C PHE A 106 -13.55 -3.50 -13.49
N MET A 107 -12.95 -4.01 -12.41
CA MET A 107 -11.59 -3.61 -12.01
C MET A 107 -10.55 -4.13 -13.02
N GLU A 108 -10.70 -5.37 -13.47
CA GLU A 108 -9.86 -5.93 -14.55
C GLU A 108 -9.99 -5.10 -15.83
N ALA A 109 -11.23 -4.81 -16.27
CA ALA A 109 -11.46 -4.00 -17.46
C ALA A 109 -10.88 -2.59 -17.30
N TRP A 110 -11.00 -1.96 -16.14
CA TRP A 110 -10.46 -0.63 -15.88
C TRP A 110 -8.95 -0.62 -16.05
N TRP A 111 -8.24 -1.53 -15.38
CA TRP A 111 -6.79 -1.53 -15.40
C TRP A 111 -6.25 -2.00 -16.75
N GLN A 112 -6.85 -2.99 -17.41
CA GLN A 112 -6.49 -3.39 -18.78
C GLN A 112 -6.60 -2.21 -19.76
N GLN A 113 -7.69 -1.43 -19.69
CA GLN A 113 -7.84 -0.24 -20.53
C GLN A 113 -6.81 0.83 -20.16
N SER A 114 -6.55 1.06 -18.88
CA SER A 114 -5.57 2.04 -18.43
C SER A 114 -4.16 1.68 -18.91
N HIS A 115 -3.76 0.41 -18.77
CA HIS A 115 -2.50 -0.11 -19.29
C HIS A 115 -2.41 0.01 -20.81
N GLY A 116 -3.49 -0.32 -21.53
CA GLY A 116 -3.58 -0.13 -22.97
C GLY A 116 -3.41 1.32 -23.40
N LEU A 117 -4.01 2.28 -22.67
CA LEU A 117 -3.81 3.72 -22.93
C LEU A 117 -2.35 4.15 -22.70
N ILE A 118 -1.68 3.62 -21.67
CA ILE A 118 -0.27 3.92 -21.40
C ILE A 118 0.62 3.40 -22.53
N ILE A 119 0.43 2.15 -22.97
CA ILE A 119 1.18 1.55 -24.08
C ILE A 119 0.94 2.34 -25.38
N GLN A 120 -0.33 2.61 -25.72
CA GLN A 120 -0.67 3.37 -26.93
C GLN A 120 -0.16 4.82 -26.90
N GLY A 121 0.00 5.40 -25.70
CA GLY A 121 0.57 6.72 -25.50
C GLY A 121 2.05 6.82 -25.90
N GLY A 122 2.77 5.69 -25.99
CA GLY A 122 4.17 5.66 -26.41
C GLY A 122 5.09 6.43 -25.47
N PHE A 123 4.88 6.30 -24.16
CA PHE A 123 5.72 6.96 -23.17
C PHE A 123 7.10 6.29 -23.07
N LYS A 124 8.16 7.09 -23.05
CA LYS A 124 9.53 6.62 -22.77
C LYS A 124 9.77 6.51 -21.27
N LYS A 125 10.59 5.54 -20.86
CA LYS A 125 11.05 5.37 -19.48
C LYS A 125 11.55 6.66 -18.84
N GLN A 126 12.40 7.41 -19.56
CA GLN A 126 12.93 8.68 -19.06
C GLN A 126 11.83 9.73 -18.86
N ALA A 127 10.87 9.82 -19.79
CA ALA A 127 9.76 10.76 -19.64
C ALA A 127 8.90 10.42 -18.42
N ILE A 128 8.66 9.13 -18.18
CA ILE A 128 7.94 8.66 -16.98
C ILE A 128 8.74 8.99 -15.72
N ASP A 129 10.05 8.74 -15.70
CA ASP A 129 10.92 9.09 -14.58
C ASP A 129 10.87 10.60 -14.27
N ASP A 130 10.91 11.44 -15.29
CA ASP A 130 10.76 12.89 -15.17
C ASP A 130 9.37 13.27 -14.62
N TYR A 131 8.30 12.60 -15.03
CA TYR A 131 6.95 12.84 -14.49
C TYR A 131 6.85 12.45 -13.02
N VAL A 132 7.46 11.32 -12.64
CA VAL A 132 7.49 10.87 -11.25
C VAL A 132 8.30 11.84 -10.39
N ALA A 133 9.40 12.40 -10.90
CA ALA A 133 10.19 13.41 -10.19
C ALA A 133 9.39 14.69 -9.84
N HIS A 134 8.33 15.00 -10.60
CA HIS A 134 7.52 16.20 -10.44
C HIS A 134 6.06 15.93 -10.03
N CYS A 135 5.72 14.66 -9.73
CA CYS A 135 4.37 14.29 -9.33
C CYS A 135 4.02 14.77 -7.91
N ASN A 136 2.73 14.82 -7.58
CA ASN A 136 2.25 15.16 -6.24
C ASN A 136 2.02 13.92 -5.37
N ILE A 137 2.84 12.87 -5.54
CA ILE A 137 2.87 11.73 -4.61
C ILE A 137 3.68 12.16 -3.39
N GLN A 138 3.09 12.06 -2.20
CA GLN A 138 3.75 12.41 -0.94
C GLN A 138 3.59 11.24 0.03
N LEU A 139 4.67 10.82 0.69
CA LEU A 139 4.58 9.84 1.77
C LEU A 139 3.85 10.42 2.99
N ARG A 140 3.15 9.57 3.76
CA ARG A 140 2.64 9.94 5.08
C ARG A 140 3.77 10.44 5.98
N ASP A 141 3.44 11.34 6.89
CA ASP A 141 4.42 11.87 7.83
C ASP A 141 5.07 10.69 8.60
N ASN A 142 6.40 10.69 8.72
CA ASN A 142 7.20 9.63 9.36
C ASN A 142 7.21 8.25 8.68
N ALA A 143 6.68 8.11 7.46
CA ALA A 143 6.80 6.87 6.69
C ALA A 143 8.26 6.58 6.27
N ASP A 144 9.05 7.61 5.97
CA ASP A 144 10.48 7.51 5.71
C ASP A 144 11.26 6.97 6.93
N ILE A 145 10.92 7.44 8.13
CA ILE A 145 11.47 6.95 9.39
C ILE A 145 11.11 5.47 9.59
N MET A 146 9.85 5.11 9.32
CA MET A 146 9.37 3.73 9.42
C MET A 146 10.18 2.79 8.51
N MET A 147 10.32 3.16 7.23
CA MET A 147 11.08 2.39 6.24
C MET A 147 12.54 2.24 6.65
N LYS A 148 13.21 3.33 7.04
CA LYS A 148 14.60 3.31 7.48
C LYS A 148 14.82 2.40 8.70
N LYS A 149 13.89 2.41 9.67
CA LYS A 149 13.98 1.52 10.83
C LYS A 149 13.79 0.06 10.45
N MET A 150 12.83 -0.26 9.59
CA MET A 150 12.68 -1.63 9.07
C MET A 150 13.95 -2.12 8.39
N THR A 151 14.62 -1.27 7.60
CA THR A 151 15.93 -1.61 7.00
C THR A 151 17.00 -1.87 8.06
N ASN A 152 17.13 -1.02 9.09
CA ASN A 152 18.11 -1.20 10.16
C ASN A 152 17.89 -2.47 10.99
N HIS A 153 16.65 -2.93 11.08
CA HIS A 153 16.25 -4.14 11.82
C HIS A 153 16.07 -5.37 10.92
N ALA A 154 16.45 -5.27 9.63
CA ALA A 154 16.29 -6.35 8.64
C ALA A 154 14.86 -6.93 8.59
N VAL A 155 13.84 -6.08 8.76
CA VAL A 155 12.43 -6.45 8.62
C VAL A 155 12.05 -6.36 7.14
N PRO A 156 11.57 -7.45 6.52
CA PRO A 156 11.04 -7.42 5.17
C PRO A 156 9.84 -6.48 5.08
N PHE A 157 9.88 -5.58 4.11
CA PHE A 157 8.83 -4.62 3.83
C PHE A 157 8.31 -4.84 2.42
N ILE A 158 7.03 -5.20 2.33
CA ILE A 158 6.39 -5.59 1.08
C ILE A 158 5.39 -4.50 0.72
N ILE A 159 5.69 -3.74 -0.32
CA ILE A 159 4.77 -2.77 -0.91
C ILE A 159 3.91 -3.53 -1.92
N PHE A 160 2.65 -3.79 -1.56
CA PHE A 160 1.74 -4.59 -2.37
C PHE A 160 0.59 -3.72 -2.89
N SER A 161 0.67 -3.32 -4.16
CA SER A 161 -0.21 -2.29 -4.70
C SER A 161 -0.83 -2.66 -6.04
N ALA A 162 -2.08 -2.22 -6.24
CA ALA A 162 -2.78 -2.25 -7.52
C ALA A 162 -2.35 -1.09 -8.44
N GLY A 163 -1.52 -0.17 -7.92
CA GLY A 163 -0.84 0.86 -8.67
C GLY A 163 0.14 0.31 -9.70
N ILE A 164 1.11 1.15 -10.08
CA ILE A 164 2.14 0.78 -11.04
C ILE A 164 3.48 0.68 -10.32
N GLY A 165 4.00 -0.54 -10.17
CA GLY A 165 5.23 -0.80 -9.40
C GLY A 165 6.46 -0.06 -9.95
N THR A 166 6.55 0.11 -11.27
CA THR A 166 7.61 0.92 -11.87
C THR A 166 7.59 2.38 -11.39
N ILE A 167 6.40 2.97 -11.22
CA ILE A 167 6.24 4.33 -10.69
C ILE A 167 6.61 4.37 -9.22
N ILE A 168 6.21 3.37 -8.44
CA ILE A 168 6.58 3.24 -7.02
C ILE A 168 8.10 3.18 -6.88
N GLU A 169 8.77 2.31 -7.65
CA GLU A 169 10.24 2.21 -7.61
C GLU A 169 10.93 3.51 -8.02
N MET A 170 10.48 4.16 -9.09
CA MET A 170 11.02 5.46 -9.52
C MET A 170 10.84 6.50 -8.41
N TYR A 171 9.65 6.57 -7.80
CA TYR A 171 9.36 7.50 -6.72
C TYR A 171 10.27 7.27 -5.51
N LEU A 172 10.44 6.01 -5.09
CA LEU A 172 11.33 5.65 -4.00
C LEU A 172 12.79 5.99 -4.31
N ARG A 173 13.24 5.82 -5.55
CA ARG A 173 14.60 6.23 -5.98
C ARG A 173 14.77 7.74 -5.96
N HIS A 174 13.80 8.53 -6.42
CA HIS A 174 13.86 9.99 -6.30
C HIS A 174 13.86 10.45 -4.84
N LYS A 175 13.09 9.78 -3.98
CA LYS A 175 12.95 10.14 -2.56
C LYS A 175 14.15 9.73 -1.70
N PHE A 176 14.71 8.54 -1.93
CA PHE A 176 15.71 7.91 -1.07
C PHE A 176 17.05 7.60 -1.75
N GLY A 177 17.17 7.86 -3.06
CA GLY A 177 18.32 7.52 -3.89
C GLY A 177 18.34 6.07 -4.37
N ARG A 178 17.63 5.17 -3.70
CA ARG A 178 17.52 3.75 -4.04
C ARG A 178 16.27 3.12 -3.42
N VAL A 179 15.86 1.97 -3.93
CA VAL A 179 14.98 1.03 -3.22
C VAL A 179 15.86 0.18 -2.30
N GLU A 180 15.54 0.12 -1.01
CA GLU A 180 16.31 -0.65 -0.03
C GLU A 180 16.11 -2.16 -0.24
N SER A 181 17.13 -2.97 0.07
CA SER A 181 17.14 -4.42 -0.21
C SER A 181 16.15 -5.25 0.61
N ASN A 182 15.60 -4.69 1.69
CA ASN A 182 14.51 -5.31 2.44
C ASN A 182 13.13 -4.88 1.93
N THR A 183 13.06 -3.99 0.93
CA THR A 183 11.81 -3.48 0.34
C THR A 183 11.51 -4.18 -0.98
N HIS A 184 10.36 -4.84 -1.05
CA HIS A 184 9.88 -5.57 -2.23
C HIS A 184 8.62 -4.91 -2.77
N VAL A 185 8.60 -4.58 -4.06
CA VAL A 185 7.43 -3.99 -4.71
C VAL A 185 6.70 -5.07 -5.50
N VAL A 186 5.47 -5.39 -5.08
CA VAL A 186 4.58 -6.35 -5.73
C VAL A 186 3.41 -5.56 -6.33
N SER A 187 3.46 -5.34 -7.63
CA SER A 187 2.52 -4.44 -8.32
C SER A 187 2.59 -4.64 -9.84
N ASN A 188 1.76 -3.92 -10.60
CA ASN A 188 1.78 -3.95 -12.06
C ASN A 188 3.08 -3.29 -12.56
N MET A 189 4.01 -4.06 -13.12
CA MET A 189 5.30 -3.56 -13.61
C MET A 189 5.23 -3.24 -15.09
N MET A 190 5.76 -2.09 -15.52
CA MET A 190 5.92 -1.76 -16.93
C MET A 190 7.11 -2.51 -17.54
N GLY A 191 6.89 -3.14 -18.69
CA GLY A 191 7.95 -3.58 -19.58
C GLY A 191 8.31 -2.49 -20.58
N PHE A 192 9.60 -2.39 -20.91
CA PHE A 192 10.13 -1.43 -21.87
C PHE A 192 10.78 -2.17 -23.04
N ASP A 193 10.59 -1.68 -24.25
CA ASP A 193 11.34 -2.16 -25.43
C ASP A 193 12.77 -1.62 -25.47
N ASP A 194 13.53 -2.04 -26.49
CA ASP A 194 14.94 -1.67 -26.70
C ASP A 194 15.14 -0.14 -26.91
N ASP A 195 14.10 0.55 -27.37
CA ASP A 195 14.08 2.01 -27.57
C ASP A 195 13.61 2.77 -26.31
N GLY A 196 13.27 2.03 -25.25
CA GLY A 196 12.86 2.54 -23.94
C GLY A 196 11.40 2.96 -23.85
N TYR A 197 10.54 2.55 -24.80
CA TYR A 197 9.10 2.80 -24.76
C TYR A 197 8.37 1.72 -23.95
N VAL A 198 7.31 2.12 -23.24
CA VAL A 198 6.42 1.15 -22.56
C VAL A 198 5.71 0.31 -23.61
N ASN A 199 5.88 -1.01 -23.55
CA ASN A 199 5.29 -1.94 -24.52
C ASN A 199 4.41 -3.03 -23.88
N SER A 200 4.48 -3.20 -22.56
CA SER A 200 3.79 -4.27 -21.84
C SER A 200 3.63 -3.93 -20.36
N PHE A 201 2.75 -4.69 -19.69
CA PHE A 201 2.64 -4.73 -18.23
C PHE A 201 2.81 -6.19 -17.78
N SER A 202 3.28 -6.39 -16.55
CA SER A 202 3.43 -7.71 -15.96
C SER A 202 2.09 -8.42 -15.76
N ASP A 203 2.08 -9.72 -16.01
CA ASP A 203 1.00 -10.63 -15.59
C ASP A 203 1.37 -11.35 -14.28
N PRO A 204 0.37 -11.72 -13.45
CA PRO A 204 -1.04 -11.38 -13.59
C PRO A 204 -1.31 -9.90 -13.26
N LEU A 205 -2.40 -9.36 -13.80
CA LEU A 205 -2.88 -8.03 -13.45
C LEU A 205 -3.27 -7.97 -11.97
N ILE A 206 -2.74 -6.98 -11.26
CA ILE A 206 -3.03 -6.74 -9.84
C ILE A 206 -4.05 -5.61 -9.71
N HIS A 207 -5.19 -5.91 -9.09
CA HIS A 207 -6.24 -4.96 -8.73
C HIS A 207 -6.57 -5.06 -7.24
N VAL A 208 -7.37 -4.12 -6.72
CA VAL A 208 -7.69 -3.99 -5.29
C VAL A 208 -8.23 -5.26 -4.61
N PHE A 209 -8.83 -6.19 -5.36
CA PHE A 209 -9.44 -7.40 -4.81
C PHE A 209 -8.66 -8.71 -5.08
N CYS A 210 -7.52 -8.65 -5.79
CA CYS A 210 -6.66 -9.84 -6.02
C CYS A 210 -5.29 -9.74 -5.34
N LYS A 211 -5.07 -8.72 -4.48
CA LYS A 211 -3.84 -8.60 -3.70
C LYS A 211 -3.81 -9.69 -2.61
N ASN A 212 -3.24 -10.84 -2.93
CA ASN A 212 -3.00 -11.93 -1.98
C ASN A 212 -1.75 -12.73 -2.38
N SER A 213 -1.38 -13.74 -1.60
CA SER A 213 -0.18 -14.57 -1.82
C SER A 213 -0.07 -15.18 -3.22
N SER A 214 -1.17 -15.39 -3.95
CA SER A 214 -1.14 -16.02 -5.29
C SER A 214 -0.41 -15.18 -6.34
N VAL A 215 -0.24 -13.87 -6.10
CA VAL A 215 0.49 -12.96 -7.00
C VAL A 215 1.83 -12.49 -6.39
N MET A 216 2.22 -13.04 -5.24
CA MET A 216 3.54 -12.74 -4.65
C MET A 216 4.66 -13.36 -5.50
N PRO A 217 5.81 -12.69 -5.64
CA PRO A 217 6.95 -13.25 -6.35
C PRO A 217 7.40 -14.57 -5.72
N ALA A 218 7.63 -15.58 -6.56
CA ALA A 218 8.27 -16.83 -6.14
C ALA A 218 9.81 -16.74 -6.22
N ASP A 219 10.37 -15.52 -6.19
CA ASP A 219 11.82 -15.35 -6.30
C ASP A 219 12.52 -15.72 -5.00
N ARG A 220 13.72 -16.27 -5.14
CA ARG A 220 14.51 -16.83 -4.04
C ARG A 220 14.88 -15.79 -2.97
N THR A 221 15.17 -14.55 -3.37
CA THR A 221 15.62 -13.52 -2.43
C THR A 221 14.47 -13.09 -1.52
N PHE A 222 13.29 -12.93 -2.11
CA PHE A 222 12.07 -12.67 -1.39
C PHE A 222 11.73 -13.83 -0.45
N SER A 223 11.70 -15.07 -0.95
CA SER A 223 11.38 -16.25 -0.15
C SER A 223 12.31 -16.43 1.06
N GLU A 224 13.63 -16.29 0.88
CA GLU A 224 14.62 -16.40 1.97
C GLU A 224 14.44 -15.31 3.05
N GLN A 225 13.93 -14.13 2.69
CA GLN A 225 13.70 -13.05 3.66
C GLN A 225 12.44 -13.25 4.50
N ILE A 226 11.41 -13.91 3.96
CA ILE A 226 10.12 -14.11 4.64
C ILE A 226 10.00 -15.47 5.35
N GLU A 227 10.86 -16.44 5.02
CA GLU A 227 10.84 -17.78 5.58
C GLU A 227 10.88 -17.76 7.13
N GLY A 228 9.95 -18.50 7.76
CA GLY A 228 9.87 -18.64 9.21
C GLY A 228 9.38 -17.39 9.98
N ARG A 229 8.98 -16.31 9.28
CA ARG A 229 8.39 -15.12 9.90
C ARG A 229 6.88 -15.29 10.05
N LYS A 230 6.43 -15.34 11.31
CA LYS A 230 5.02 -15.65 11.66
C LYS A 230 4.18 -14.43 12.02
N ASN A 231 4.80 -13.27 12.19
CA ASN A 231 4.12 -12.04 12.61
C ASN A 231 4.03 -11.07 11.44
N VAL A 232 2.82 -10.56 11.18
CA VAL A 232 2.54 -9.63 10.09
C VAL A 232 1.94 -8.35 10.64
N ILE A 233 2.47 -7.21 10.22
CA ILE A 233 1.73 -5.94 10.28
C ILE A 233 1.27 -5.62 8.87
N LEU A 234 -0.03 -5.48 8.70
CA LEU A 234 -0.67 -5.18 7.43
C LEU A 234 -1.24 -3.77 7.46
N LEU A 235 -0.90 -2.95 6.46
CA LEU A 235 -1.36 -1.57 6.29
C LEU A 235 -2.16 -1.44 5.00
N GLY A 236 -3.35 -0.85 5.05
CA GLY A 236 -4.16 -0.61 3.85
C GLY A 236 -5.25 0.43 4.05
N ASP A 237 -5.69 1.06 2.96
CA ASP A 237 -6.77 2.05 2.98
C ASP A 237 -8.06 1.52 2.34
N SER A 238 -8.05 0.32 1.77
CA SER A 238 -9.22 -0.37 1.24
C SER A 238 -9.52 -1.67 1.99
N VAL A 239 -10.78 -2.12 1.95
CA VAL A 239 -11.14 -3.45 2.50
C VAL A 239 -10.43 -4.60 1.76
N GLY A 240 -10.08 -4.42 0.49
CA GLY A 240 -9.34 -5.43 -0.27
C GLY A 240 -7.94 -5.66 0.30
N ASP A 241 -7.31 -4.62 0.84
CA ASP A 241 -5.97 -4.70 1.41
C ASP A 241 -5.93 -5.56 2.68
N ALA A 242 -7.04 -5.66 3.41
CA ALA A 242 -7.15 -6.50 4.60
C ALA A 242 -6.92 -7.99 4.31
N PHE A 243 -6.79 -8.41 3.05
CA PHE A 243 -6.58 -9.79 2.62
C PHE A 243 -5.21 -10.03 1.96
N MET A 244 -4.28 -9.07 2.02
CA MET A 244 -2.93 -9.22 1.44
C MET A 244 -2.08 -10.32 2.08
N ASP A 245 -2.44 -10.75 3.29
CA ASP A 245 -1.82 -11.86 4.02
C ASP A 245 -2.46 -13.23 3.70
N VAL A 246 -3.53 -13.28 2.90
CA VAL A 246 -4.25 -14.53 2.62
C VAL A 246 -3.46 -15.44 1.67
N GLY A 247 -3.39 -16.72 2.05
CA GLY A 247 -2.78 -17.81 1.28
C GLY A 247 -1.29 -18.04 1.52
N VAL A 248 -0.71 -17.38 2.53
CA VAL A 248 0.56 -17.85 3.10
C VAL A 248 0.30 -19.19 3.82
N GLU A 249 1.08 -20.22 3.52
CA GLU A 249 0.85 -21.59 4.02
C GLU A 249 1.01 -21.72 5.53
N GLU A 250 1.80 -20.85 6.15
CA GLU A 250 2.04 -20.84 7.59
C GLU A 250 0.95 -20.09 8.35
N GLU A 251 0.56 -20.60 9.52
CA GLU A 251 -0.34 -19.90 10.43
C GLU A 251 0.35 -18.64 10.97
N GLN A 252 -0.17 -17.47 10.59
CA GLN A 252 0.39 -16.16 10.91
C GLN A 252 -0.47 -15.39 11.89
N VAL A 253 0.19 -14.60 12.75
CA VAL A 253 -0.46 -13.59 13.58
C VAL A 253 -0.39 -12.27 12.83
N SER A 254 -1.53 -11.85 12.29
CA SER A 254 -1.65 -10.64 11.49
C SER A 254 -2.36 -9.53 12.25
N LEU A 255 -1.65 -8.42 12.48
CA LEU A 255 -2.19 -7.16 12.99
C LEU A 255 -2.49 -6.23 11.82
N LYS A 256 -3.77 -5.93 11.62
CA LYS A 256 -4.27 -5.19 10.47
C LYS A 256 -4.62 -3.76 10.87
N ILE A 257 -4.02 -2.77 10.20
CA ILE A 257 -4.23 -1.35 10.42
C ILE A 257 -4.83 -0.73 9.16
N GLY A 258 -6.07 -0.26 9.27
CA GLY A 258 -6.83 0.33 8.18
C GLY A 258 -6.81 1.85 8.25
N PHE A 259 -6.56 2.53 7.12
CA PHE A 259 -6.65 3.98 7.01
C PHE A 259 -7.99 4.38 6.36
N VAL A 260 -8.77 5.21 7.03
CA VAL A 260 -10.00 5.79 6.49
C VAL A 260 -9.73 7.24 6.13
N ASN A 261 -9.55 7.49 4.83
CA ASN A 261 -9.15 8.79 4.29
C ASN A 261 -10.32 9.72 3.92
N HIS A 262 -11.54 9.20 3.82
CA HIS A 262 -12.75 9.95 3.47
C HIS A 262 -14.00 9.19 3.94
N ASP A 263 -15.18 9.83 3.89
CA ASP A 263 -16.49 9.21 4.23
C ASP A 263 -16.46 8.41 5.55
N ALA A 264 -15.80 8.94 6.59
CA ALA A 264 -15.57 8.21 7.84
C ALA A 264 -16.87 7.76 8.51
N ASP A 265 -17.94 8.55 8.39
CA ASP A 265 -19.29 8.25 8.85
C ASP A 265 -19.89 6.98 8.24
N LYS A 266 -19.40 6.57 7.06
CA LYS A 266 -19.87 5.38 6.34
C LYS A 266 -18.89 4.23 6.40
N LEU A 267 -17.59 4.52 6.49
CA LEU A 267 -16.53 3.52 6.33
C LEU A 267 -16.03 2.94 7.65
N VAL A 268 -16.03 3.69 8.76
CA VAL A 268 -15.41 3.23 10.02
C VAL A 268 -16.00 1.91 10.51
N ASP A 269 -17.33 1.81 10.63
CA ASP A 269 -18.00 0.58 11.10
C ASP A 269 -17.75 -0.62 10.18
N LYS A 270 -17.65 -0.36 8.87
CA LYS A 270 -17.30 -1.39 7.88
C LYS A 270 -15.86 -1.86 8.10
N TYR A 271 -14.92 -0.93 8.19
CA TYR A 271 -13.48 -1.22 8.32
C TYR A 271 -13.16 -1.94 9.63
N LEU A 272 -13.88 -1.62 10.71
CA LEU A 272 -13.78 -2.29 12.01
C LEU A 272 -14.14 -3.80 11.96
N ASN A 273 -14.73 -4.30 10.86
CA ASN A 273 -14.94 -5.74 10.66
C ASN A 273 -13.74 -6.45 10.01
N TYR A 274 -12.78 -5.70 9.44
CA TYR A 274 -11.65 -6.23 8.66
C TYR A 274 -10.28 -5.85 9.26
N PHE A 275 -10.20 -4.73 9.97
CA PHE A 275 -8.98 -4.21 10.57
C PHE A 275 -9.07 -4.23 12.10
N ASP A 276 -7.94 -4.49 12.77
CA ASP A 276 -7.82 -4.46 14.23
C ASP A 276 -7.76 -3.02 14.76
N ILE A 277 -7.09 -2.14 14.01
CA ILE A 277 -7.01 -0.70 14.27
C ILE A 277 -7.49 0.03 13.01
N VAL A 278 -8.43 0.95 13.18
CA VAL A 278 -8.89 1.86 12.10
C VAL A 278 -8.47 3.28 12.47
N LEU A 279 -7.71 3.92 11.57
CA LEU A 279 -7.18 5.27 11.72
C LEU A 279 -7.95 6.23 10.81
N VAL A 280 -8.66 7.20 11.39
CA VAL A 280 -9.48 8.16 10.65
C VAL A 280 -8.72 9.46 10.41
N ASP A 281 -8.57 9.84 9.15
CA ASP A 281 -7.87 11.07 8.72
C ASP A 281 -6.43 11.23 9.24
N ASP A 282 -5.78 10.13 9.63
CA ASP A 282 -4.41 10.15 10.16
C ASP A 282 -3.38 10.10 9.04
N GLN A 283 -2.94 11.26 8.52
CA GLN A 283 -1.93 11.36 7.45
C GLN A 283 -0.48 11.09 7.90
N SER A 284 -0.28 10.34 8.99
CA SER A 284 1.02 9.93 9.54
C SER A 284 1.20 8.41 9.60
N MET A 285 2.43 7.98 9.88
CA MET A 285 2.78 6.61 10.27
C MET A 285 3.11 6.52 11.77
N ASP A 286 2.56 7.41 12.60
CA ASP A 286 2.93 7.49 14.02
C ASP A 286 2.47 6.25 14.80
N ILE A 287 1.25 5.78 14.57
CA ILE A 287 0.72 4.57 15.21
C ILE A 287 1.49 3.31 14.78
N PRO A 288 1.71 3.04 13.48
CA PRO A 288 2.60 1.97 13.04
C PRO A 288 4.01 2.07 13.64
N ASN A 289 4.62 3.26 13.64
CA ASN A 289 5.95 3.46 14.22
C ASN A 289 6.00 3.15 15.73
N GLN A 290 4.98 3.53 16.51
CA GLN A 290 4.91 3.21 17.94
C GLN A 290 4.85 1.70 18.19
N ILE A 291 4.11 0.96 17.36
CA ILE A 291 4.03 -0.50 17.44
C ILE A 291 5.38 -1.12 17.06
N LEU A 292 5.99 -0.69 15.96
CA LEU A 292 7.32 -1.16 15.54
C LEU A 292 8.39 -0.90 16.59
N GLU A 293 8.39 0.27 17.23
CA GLU A 293 9.30 0.58 18.33
C GLU A 293 9.12 -0.37 19.52
N ALA A 294 7.90 -0.75 19.86
CA ALA A 294 7.67 -1.72 20.93
C ALA A 294 8.24 -3.11 20.59
N ILE A 295 8.19 -3.50 19.31
CA ILE A 295 8.78 -4.75 18.80
C ILE A 295 10.31 -4.69 18.85
N TYR A 296 10.91 -3.59 18.37
CA TYR A 296 12.37 -3.42 18.33
C TYR A 296 13.01 -3.29 19.71
N ASN A 297 12.31 -2.69 20.66
CA ASN A 297 12.80 -2.51 22.03
C ASN A 297 12.56 -3.73 22.91
N ASN A 298 11.81 -4.73 22.44
CA ASN A 298 11.68 -6.01 23.15
C ASN A 298 12.93 -6.87 22.96
N LYS A 299 14.03 -6.47 23.60
CA LYS A 299 15.24 -7.27 23.67
C LYS A 299 15.08 -8.34 24.74
N ASN A 300 14.56 -9.50 24.35
CA ASN A 300 14.87 -10.73 25.07
C ASN A 300 16.35 -11.06 24.81
N TYR A 301 17.24 -10.64 25.71
CA TYR A 301 18.56 -11.25 25.88
C TYR A 301 18.44 -12.39 26.90
#